data_AF-S3VDW2-F1
#
_entry.id   AF-S3VDW2-F1
#
_cell.length_a   1.000
_cell.length_b   1.000
_cell.length_c   1.000
_cell.angle_alpha   90.00
_cell.angle_beta   90.00
_cell.angle_gamma   90.00
#
_symmetry.space_group_name_H-M   'P 1'
#
loop_
_entity.id
_entity.type
_entity.pdbx_description
1 polymer ?
#
loop_
_entity_poly.entity_id
_entity_poly.type
_entity_poly.pdbx_seq_one_letter_code
_entity_poly.pdbx_strand_id
1 'polypeptide(L)'
;MVFASLQSATAQSFLTPAESAELLGRGASIVFYTKGKIFRKSRAILEILLLVGFPWNLGYAGIAIPAFIRDWFYDFVAKRRYRWFGKSDSCRVITPELKERFLN
;
A
#
# COMPACT_ATOMS: atom_id res chain seq x y z
N MET A 1 -9.04 7.82 -6.42
CA MET A 1 -7.76 7.15 -6.12
C MET A 1 -7.44 6.19 -7.25
N VAL A 2 -6.26 6.34 -7.84
CA VAL A 2 -5.70 5.49 -8.91
C VAL A 2 -4.58 4.61 -8.34
N PHE A 3 -4.20 3.56 -9.07
CA PHE A 3 -3.23 2.55 -8.65
C PHE A 3 -2.17 2.37 -9.72
N ALA A 4 -0.95 2.04 -9.32
CA ALA A 4 0.13 1.66 -10.24
C ALA A 4 0.94 0.54 -9.57
N SER A 5 1.52 -0.36 -10.36
CA SER A 5 2.47 -1.33 -9.81
C SER A 5 3.76 -0.59 -9.45
N LEU A 6 4.45 -1.00 -8.37
CA LEU A 6 5.68 -0.32 -7.94
C LEU A 6 6.79 -0.36 -9.01
N GLN A 7 6.73 -1.35 -9.89
CA GLN A 7 7.69 -1.55 -10.99
C GLN A 7 7.30 -0.80 -12.28
N SER A 8 6.10 -0.21 -12.33
CA SER A 8 5.59 0.47 -13.52
C SER A 8 6.32 1.78 -13.79
N ALA A 9 6.35 2.23 -15.05
CA ALA A 9 6.97 3.50 -15.43
C ALA A 9 6.28 4.68 -14.73
N THR A 10 4.94 4.62 -14.63
CA THR A 10 4.17 5.62 -13.89
C THR A 10 4.63 5.71 -12.44
N ALA A 11 4.73 4.60 -11.70
CA ALA A 11 5.16 4.63 -10.30
C ALA A 11 6.60 5.15 -10.16
N GLN A 12 7.51 4.73 -11.05
CA GLN A 12 8.90 5.18 -11.03
C GLN A 12 9.05 6.68 -11.31
N SER A 13 8.15 7.30 -12.06
CA SER A 13 8.20 8.76 -12.30
C SER A 13 7.91 9.61 -11.05
N PHE A 14 7.27 9.03 -10.03
CA PHE A 14 7.00 9.68 -8.75
C PHE A 14 8.07 9.40 -7.68
N LEU A 15 9.05 8.55 -7.97
CA LEU A 15 10.05 8.09 -7.00
C LEU A 15 11.45 8.52 -7.45
N THR A 16 12.31 8.87 -6.50
CA THR A 16 13.74 8.96 -6.78
C THR A 16 14.33 7.55 -6.98
N PRO A 17 15.47 7.40 -7.70
CA PRO A 17 16.14 6.10 -7.85
C PRO A 17 16.45 5.42 -6.52
N ALA A 18 16.84 6.21 -5.50
CA ALA A 18 17.11 5.72 -4.16
C ALA A 18 15.85 5.18 -3.45
N GLU A 19 14.73 5.90 -3.55
CA GLU A 19 13.46 5.46 -2.96
C GLU A 19 12.92 4.21 -3.65
N SER A 20 13.02 4.14 -4.98
CA SER A 20 12.62 2.97 -5.77
C SER A 20 13.43 1.74 -5.34
N ALA A 21 14.76 1.87 -5.28
CA ALA A 21 15.64 0.78 -4.84
C ALA A 21 15.32 0.32 -3.41
N GLU A 22 15.07 1.25 -2.49
CA GLU A 22 14.71 0.93 -1.10
C GLU A 22 13.35 0.21 -1.01
N LEU A 23 12.35 0.70 -1.73
CA LEU A 23 10.99 0.14 -1.73
C LEU A 23 10.95 -1.27 -2.34
N LEU A 24 11.65 -1.47 -3.46
CA LEU A 24 11.78 -2.76 -4.12
C LEU A 24 12.60 -3.73 -3.27
N GLY A 25 13.74 -3.29 -2.73
CA GLY A 25 14.62 -4.11 -1.89
C GLY A 25 13.98 -4.57 -0.58
N ARG A 26 13.07 -3.76 0.00
CA ARG A 26 12.34 -4.11 1.23
C ARG A 26 11.07 -4.92 0.99
N GLY A 27 10.71 -5.21 -0.28
CA GLY A 27 9.47 -5.92 -0.60
C GLY A 27 8.22 -5.17 -0.14
N ALA A 28 8.20 -3.84 -0.31
CA ALA A 28 7.10 -3.00 0.13
C ALA A 28 5.77 -3.48 -0.49
N SER A 29 4.80 -3.86 0.36
CA SER A 29 3.52 -4.39 -0.13
C SER A 29 2.59 -3.29 -0.61
N ILE A 30 2.57 -2.12 0.04
CA ILE A 30 1.71 -0.98 -0.28
C ILE A 30 2.50 0.30 -0.05
N VAL A 31 2.44 1.21 -1.03
CA VAL A 31 3.02 2.55 -0.99
C VAL A 31 1.92 3.54 -1.35
N PHE A 32 1.80 4.61 -0.59
CA PHE A 32 0.79 5.63 -0.81
C PHE A 32 1.45 6.98 -1.07
N TYR A 33 1.25 7.51 -2.28
CA TYR A 33 1.75 8.82 -2.68
C TYR A 33 0.63 9.85 -2.64
N THR A 34 0.82 10.95 -1.90
CA THR A 34 -0.12 12.07 -1.90
C THR A 34 0.61 13.37 -1.58
N LYS A 35 0.24 14.46 -2.26
CA LYS A 35 0.78 15.82 -2.02
C LYS A 35 2.32 15.87 -1.95
N GLY A 36 3.00 15.13 -2.83
CA GLY A 36 4.48 15.07 -2.85
C GLY A 36 5.12 14.28 -1.72
N LYS A 37 4.33 13.54 -0.92
CA LYS A 37 4.81 12.71 0.19
C LYS A 37 4.52 11.25 -0.07
N ILE A 38 5.49 10.40 0.31
CA ILE A 38 5.39 8.95 0.21
C ILE A 38 5.19 8.38 1.61
N PHE A 39 4.10 7.66 1.78
CA PHE A 39 3.77 6.90 2.97
C PHE A 39 3.92 5.41 2.71
N ARG A 40 4.38 4.67 3.72
CA ARG A 40 4.71 3.24 3.64
C ARG A 40 4.15 2.49 4.85
N LYS A 41 4.09 1.16 4.75
CA LYS A 41 3.68 0.25 5.83
C LYS A 41 2.37 0.70 6.49
N SER A 42 2.32 0.70 7.83
CA SER A 42 1.15 1.07 8.59
C SER A 42 0.72 2.51 8.36
N ARG A 43 1.65 3.44 8.07
CA ARG A 43 1.31 4.84 7.82
C ARG A 43 0.58 5.01 6.50
N ALA A 44 0.97 4.29 5.44
CA ALA A 44 0.21 4.27 4.19
C ALA A 44 -1.25 3.84 4.44
N ILE A 45 -1.45 2.81 5.26
CA ILE A 45 -2.80 2.32 5.59
C ILE A 45 -3.63 3.39 6.32
N LEU A 46 -3.07 4.04 7.35
CA LEU A 46 -3.82 5.07 8.08
C LEU A 46 -4.22 6.25 7.19
N GLU A 47 -3.32 6.72 6.32
CA GLU A 47 -3.63 7.81 5.38
C GLU A 47 -4.70 7.38 4.36
N ILE A 48 -4.67 6.13 3.90
CA ILE A 48 -5.72 5.57 3.02
C ILE A 48 -7.07 5.50 3.75
N LEU A 49 -7.11 5.08 5.02
CA LEU A 49 -8.36 4.98 5.79
C LEU A 49 -9.08 6.33 5.91
N LEU A 50 -8.35 7.44 6.00
CA LEU A 50 -8.94 8.77 5.98
C LEU A 50 -9.64 9.09 4.65
N LEU A 51 -9.11 8.59 3.52
CA LEU A 51 -9.69 8.81 2.19
C LEU A 51 -10.90 7.92 1.90
N VAL A 52 -10.98 6.75 2.54
CA VAL A 52 -12.13 5.84 2.39
C VAL A 52 -13.37 6.42 3.08
N GLY A 53 -13.19 7.24 4.13
CA GLY A 53 -14.29 7.87 4.85
C GLY A 53 -14.91 6.99 5.93
N PHE A 54 -16.09 7.37 6.43
CA PHE A 54 -16.77 6.67 7.52
C PHE A 54 -17.32 5.30 7.06
N PRO A 55 -17.23 4.22 7.87
CA PRO A 55 -16.68 4.15 9.24
C PRO A 55 -15.18 3.82 9.31
N TRP A 56 -14.53 3.63 8.16
CA TRP A 56 -13.14 3.19 8.07
C TRP A 56 -12.14 4.21 8.61
N ASN A 57 -12.46 5.51 8.53
CA ASN A 57 -11.69 6.60 9.12
C ASN A 57 -11.49 6.45 10.64
N LEU A 58 -12.34 5.70 11.35
CA LEU A 58 -12.14 5.39 12.78
C LEU A 58 -10.83 4.62 13.04
N GLY A 59 -10.39 3.82 12.06
CA GLY A 59 -9.11 3.12 12.14
C GLY A 59 -7.90 4.06 12.17
N TYR A 60 -8.07 5.34 11.82
CA TYR A 60 -7.04 6.37 11.99
C TYR A 60 -6.64 6.56 13.46
N ALA A 61 -7.49 6.19 14.42
CA ALA A 61 -7.13 6.17 15.84
C ALA A 61 -5.87 5.35 16.14
N GLY A 62 -5.52 4.38 15.27
CA GLY A 62 -4.26 3.65 15.33
C GLY A 62 -3.01 4.52 15.19
N ILE A 63 -3.12 5.81 14.83
CA ILE A 63 -2.01 6.77 14.83
C ILE A 63 -1.48 7.04 16.25
N ALA A 64 -2.32 6.90 17.28
CA ALA A 64 -1.93 7.05 18.67
C ALA A 64 -0.96 5.94 19.12
N ILE A 65 -0.97 4.80 18.43
CA ILE A 65 -0.06 3.68 18.69
C ILE A 65 1.32 4.04 18.12
N PRO A 66 2.40 3.93 18.91
CA PRO A 66 3.76 4.18 18.44
C PRO A 66 4.10 3.39 17.18
N ALA A 67 4.84 4.02 16.26
CA ALA A 67 5.14 3.47 14.95
C ALA A 67 5.80 2.08 15.02
N PHE A 68 6.68 1.85 16.01
CA PHE A 68 7.36 0.56 16.18
C PHE A 68 6.39 -0.60 16.43
N ILE A 69 5.34 -0.40 17.23
CA ILE A 69 4.34 -1.44 17.52
C ILE A 69 3.50 -1.71 16.29
N ARG A 70 3.01 -0.64 15.67
CA ARG A 70 2.10 -0.74 14.53
C ARG A 70 2.80 -1.32 13.30
N ASP A 71 4.05 -0.96 13.05
CA ASP A 71 4.85 -1.54 11.98
C ASP A 71 5.25 -2.98 12.27
N TRP A 72 5.53 -3.35 13.53
CA TRP A 72 5.76 -4.74 13.89
C TRP A 72 4.53 -5.62 13.62
N PHE A 73 3.34 -5.13 14.00
CA PHE A 73 2.08 -5.82 13.70
C PHE A 73 1.84 -5.90 12.19
N TYR A 74 2.08 -4.81 11.45
CA TYR A 74 1.98 -4.80 10.00
C TYR A 74 2.91 -5.84 9.36
N ASP A 75 4.18 -5.90 9.77
CA ASP A 75 5.16 -6.85 9.26
C ASP A 75 4.79 -8.30 9.62
N PHE A 76 4.21 -8.53 10.80
CA PHE A 76 3.70 -9.84 11.22
C PHE A 76 2.56 -10.34 10.31
N VAL A 77 1.58 -9.47 10.04
CA VAL A 77 0.47 -9.78 9.15
C VAL A 77 0.96 -9.96 7.72
N ALA A 78 1.84 -9.07 7.22
CA ALA A 78 2.38 -9.12 5.86
C ALA A 78 3.13 -10.45 5.59
N LYS A 79 3.88 -10.96 6.58
CA LYS A 79 4.57 -12.26 6.48
C LYS A 79 3.61 -13.45 6.49
N ARG A 80 2.46 -13.33 7.16
CA ARG A 80 1.49 -14.43 7.33
C ARG A 80 0.31 -14.36 6.35
N ARG A 81 0.15 -13.28 5.59
CA ARG A 81 -1.02 -13.02 4.75
C ARG A 81 -1.36 -14.17 3.80
N TYR A 82 -0.38 -14.75 3.13
CA TYR A 82 -0.62 -15.86 2.21
C TYR A 82 -0.93 -17.19 2.93
N ARG A 83 -0.51 -17.33 4.18
CA ARG A 83 -0.85 -18.50 5.00
C ARG A 83 -2.25 -18.38 5.61
N TRP A 84 -2.70 -17.17 5.90
CA TRP A 84 -4.02 -16.93 6.50
C TRP A 84 -5.13 -16.78 5.46
N PHE A 85 -4.85 -16.13 4.34
CA PHE A 85 -5.84 -15.83 3.31
C PHE A 85 -5.70 -16.70 2.06
N GLY A 86 -4.68 -17.56 2.01
CA GLY A 86 -4.32 -18.32 0.82
C GLY A 86 -3.67 -17.47 -0.27
N LYS A 87 -3.24 -18.13 -1.35
CA LYS A 87 -2.88 -17.47 -2.62
C LYS A 87 -4.00 -17.74 -3.62
N SER A 88 -4.27 -16.77 -4.48
CA SER A 88 -5.16 -17.00 -5.62
C SER A 88 -4.35 -17.71 -6.71
N ASP A 89 -4.74 -18.93 -7.07
CA ASP A 89 -4.06 -19.72 -8.12
C ASP A 89 -4.48 -19.31 -9.54
N SER A 90 -5.51 -18.46 -9.66
CA SER A 90 -5.98 -17.92 -10.92
C SER A 90 -5.68 -16.42 -11.05
N CYS A 91 -5.22 -16.02 -12.24
CA CYS A 91 -5.13 -14.62 -12.62
C CYS A 91 -6.54 -14.02 -12.68
N ARG A 92 -6.87 -13.16 -11.71
CA ARG A 92 -8.14 -12.43 -11.72
C ARG A 92 -8.15 -11.47 -12.91
N VAL A 93 -9.06 -11.71 -13.85
CA VAL A 93 -9.32 -10.75 -14.94
C VAL A 93 -9.92 -9.49 -14.32
N ILE A 94 -9.24 -8.37 -14.51
CA ILE A 94 -9.63 -7.06 -14.00
C ILE A 94 -10.86 -6.60 -14.80
N THR A 95 -11.92 -6.16 -14.13
CA THR A 95 -13.10 -5.59 -14.82
C THR A 95 -12.72 -4.29 -15.53
N PRO A 96 -13.43 -3.89 -16.60
CA PRO A 96 -13.11 -2.67 -17.35
C PRO A 96 -13.01 -1.42 -16.46
N GLU A 97 -13.91 -1.28 -15.50
CA GLU A 97 -13.98 -0.13 -14.58
C GLU A 97 -12.77 -0.08 -13.64
N LEU A 98 -12.27 -1.26 -13.22
CA LEU A 98 -11.08 -1.32 -12.37
C LEU A 98 -9.82 -1.03 -13.20
N LYS A 99 -9.79 -1.44 -14.47
CA LYS A 99 -8.66 -1.20 -15.39
C LYS A 99 -8.42 0.30 -15.60
N GLU A 100 -9.47 1.12 -15.69
CA GLU A 100 -9.35 2.58 -15.81
C GLU A 100 -8.68 3.24 -14.60
N ARG A 101 -8.68 2.57 -13.45
CA ARG A 101 -8.02 3.07 -12.22
C ARG A 101 -6.57 2.64 -12.13
N PHE A 102 -6.08 1.75 -13.00
CA PHE A 102 -4.69 1.32 -13.04
C PHE A 102 -3.90 2.10 -14.09
N LEU A 103 -2.85 2.76 -13.63
CA LEU A 103 -1.85 3.43 -14.47
C LEU A 103 -0.69 2.46 -14.73
N ASN A 104 -0.20 2.46 -15.97
CA ASN A 104 0.97 1.67 -16.38
C ASN A 104 2.22 2.57 -16.43
#